data_AF-A0A851ZXT3-F1
#
_entry.id   AF-A0A851ZXT3-F1
#
_cell.length_a   1.000
_cell.length_b   1.000
_cell.length_c   1.000
_cell.angle_alpha   90.00
_cell.angle_beta   90.00
_cell.angle_gamma   90.00
#
_symmetry.space_group_name_H-M   'P 1'
#
loop_
_entity.id
_entity.type
_entity.pdbx_description
1 polymer ?
#
loop_
_entity_poly.entity_id
_entity_poly.type
_entity_poly.pdbx_seq_one_letter_code
_entity_poly.pdbx_strand_id
1 'polypeptide(L)'
;QDTVVALQALSLYGAVTYAKSGAASKVTLRSGGDFQQDFQVDPTNRLLLQRVPLPQVPGEYSTEVSGEGCVYLQTSLKYNVQPTQEDAPFALHVYTIPETCADSKAHKVFNIGINVSYTGERNSSNMVIVDVKMLSGFIPLKSSVRKLEGHPIIERTELSTNHVLLYLEKV
;
A
#
# COMPACT_ATOMS: atom_id res chain seq x y z
N GLN A 1 9.56 -26.44 5.55
CA GLN A 1 10.95 -25.97 5.76
C GLN A 1 10.94 -24.50 6.17
N ASP A 2 10.13 -23.68 5.52
CA ASP A 2 10.03 -22.22 5.72
C ASP A 2 9.73 -21.78 7.16
N THR A 3 8.80 -22.47 7.85
CA THR A 3 8.44 -22.12 9.23
C THR A 3 9.62 -22.27 10.19
N VAL A 4 10.46 -23.29 10.02
CA VAL A 4 11.61 -23.53 10.91
C VAL A 4 12.65 -22.43 10.73
N VAL A 5 12.93 -22.07 9.48
CA VAL A 5 13.88 -20.99 9.15
C VAL A 5 13.35 -19.63 9.63
N ALA A 6 12.05 -19.36 9.47
CA ALA A 6 11.44 -18.12 9.95
C ALA A 6 11.52 -17.97 11.48
N LEU A 7 11.22 -19.04 12.23
CA LEU A 7 11.32 -19.03 13.70
C LEU A 7 12.76 -18.85 14.18
N GLN A 8 13.72 -19.46 13.49
CA GLN A 8 15.14 -19.27 13.77
C GLN A 8 15.56 -17.81 13.55
N ALA A 9 15.18 -17.22 12.42
CA ALA A 9 15.47 -15.82 12.11
C ALA A 9 14.86 -14.84 13.13
N LEU A 10 13.59 -15.05 13.51
CA LEU A 10 12.91 -14.24 14.52
C LEU A 10 13.58 -14.33 15.90
N SER A 11 14.06 -15.53 16.26
CA SER A 11 14.75 -15.75 17.53
C SER A 11 16.12 -15.04 17.57
N LEU A 12 16.88 -15.10 16.47
CA LEU A 12 18.14 -14.37 16.32
C LEU A 12 17.91 -12.85 16.34
N TYR A 13 16.88 -12.36 15.66
CA TYR A 13 16.49 -10.94 15.70
C TYR A 13 16.07 -10.49 17.11
N GLY A 14 15.31 -11.33 17.81
CA GLY A 14 14.93 -11.08 19.20
C GLY A 14 16.14 -10.98 20.12
N ALA A 15 17.16 -11.82 19.93
CA ALA A 15 18.38 -11.79 20.72
C ALA A 15 19.19 -10.50 20.57
N VAL A 16 19.17 -9.86 19.38
CA VAL A 16 19.91 -8.60 19.13
C VAL A 16 19.11 -7.34 19.50
N THR A 17 17.79 -7.43 19.51
CA THR A 17 16.92 -6.27 19.79
C THR A 17 16.44 -6.19 21.23
N TYR A 18 16.46 -7.30 21.97
CA TYR A 18 15.99 -7.37 23.35
C TYR A 18 17.04 -6.86 24.34
N ALA A 19 16.69 -5.84 25.12
CA ALA A 19 17.49 -5.38 26.25
C ALA A 19 17.07 -6.08 27.55
N LYS A 20 18.01 -6.79 28.19
CA LYS A 20 17.77 -7.56 29.41
C LYS A 20 17.66 -6.71 30.68
N SER A 21 18.26 -5.52 30.70
CA SER A 21 18.30 -4.66 31.90
C SER A 21 16.93 -4.15 32.34
N GLY A 22 15.95 -4.14 31.43
CA GLY A 22 14.64 -3.55 31.68
C GLY A 22 14.65 -2.02 31.75
N ALA A 23 15.79 -1.39 31.45
CA ALA A 23 15.90 0.07 31.42
C ALA A 23 15.04 0.66 30.30
N ALA A 24 14.36 1.76 30.60
CA ALA A 24 13.57 2.49 29.61
C ALA A 24 14.48 3.15 28.57
N SER A 25 14.06 3.12 27.31
CA SER A 25 14.67 3.89 26.22
C SER A 25 13.86 5.16 26.00
N LYS A 26 14.55 6.30 25.94
CA LYS A 26 13.93 7.60 25.69
C LYS A 26 14.21 8.02 24.25
N VAL A 27 13.15 8.37 23.53
CA VAL A 27 13.23 8.99 22.21
C VAL A 27 12.80 10.44 22.33
N THR A 28 13.65 11.36 21.90
CA THR A 28 13.35 12.80 21.87
C THR A 28 13.26 13.24 20.42
N LEU A 29 12.07 13.64 20.00
CA LEU A 29 11.78 14.22 18.68
C LEU A 29 11.77 15.75 18.82
N ARG A 30 12.54 16.44 17.99
CA ARG A 30 12.61 17.90 17.94
C ARG A 30 12.35 18.40 16.53
N SER A 31 11.77 19.59 16.43
CA SER A 31 11.64 20.37 15.21
C SER A 31 12.16 21.78 15.46
N GLY A 32 12.47 22.54 14.41
CA GLY A 32 12.73 23.97 14.56
C GLY A 32 11.61 24.69 15.34
N GLY A 33 11.97 25.67 16.16
CA GLY A 33 11.07 26.34 17.10
C GLY A 33 11.00 25.65 18.47
N ASP A 34 9.81 25.62 19.08
CA ASP A 34 9.59 25.11 20.45
C ASP A 34 9.01 23.69 20.52
N PHE A 35 8.90 22.99 19.38
CA PHE A 35 8.33 21.64 19.36
C PHE A 35 9.36 20.60 19.81
N GLN A 36 9.07 19.98 20.96
CA GLN A 36 9.76 18.81 21.45
C GLN A 36 8.73 17.79 21.94
N GLN A 37 8.87 16.54 21.50
CA GLN A 37 8.09 15.41 21.99
C GLN A 37 9.03 14.32 22.49
N ASP A 38 8.84 13.92 23.74
CA ASP A 38 9.54 12.79 24.33
C ASP A 38 8.64 11.55 24.32
N PHE A 39 9.21 10.40 23.98
CA PHE A 39 8.61 9.08 24.13
C PHE A 39 9.49 8.26 25.07
N GLN A 40 8.84 7.42 25.88
CA GLN A 40 9.53 6.44 26.71
C GLN A 40 9.05 5.04 26.36
N VAL A 41 10.00 4.15 26.11
CA VAL A 41 9.74 2.74 25.77
C VAL A 41 10.39 1.86 26.82
N ASP A 42 9.59 1.10 27.54
CA ASP A 42 9.99 0.19 28.61
C ASP A 42 9.33 -1.18 28.41
N PRO A 43 9.67 -2.20 29.23
CA PRO A 43 9.11 -3.54 29.09
C PRO A 43 7.57 -3.62 29.17
N THR A 44 6.92 -2.67 29.85
CA THR A 44 5.47 -2.63 30.04
C THR A 44 4.74 -2.05 28.82
N ASN A 45 5.39 -1.17 28.05
CA ASN A 45 4.77 -0.49 26.92
C ASN A 45 5.42 -0.78 25.55
N ARG A 46 6.42 -1.66 25.47
CA ARG A 46 7.13 -2.03 24.22
C ARG A 46 6.25 -2.56 23.08
N LEU A 47 5.04 -3.03 23.39
CA LEU A 47 4.07 -3.52 22.39
C LEU A 47 3.05 -2.42 22.00
N LEU A 48 3.05 -1.29 22.69
CA LEU A 48 2.16 -0.17 22.44
C LEU A 48 2.77 0.74 21.38
N LEU A 49 2.00 0.97 20.31
CA LEU A 49 2.38 1.95 19.31
C LEU A 49 2.10 3.37 19.80
N GLN A 50 3.15 4.14 20.02
CA GLN A 50 3.08 5.55 20.39
C GLN A 50 3.19 6.43 19.14
N ARG A 51 2.36 7.48 19.03
CA ARG A 51 2.30 8.36 17.85
C ARG A 51 2.12 9.80 18.27
N VAL A 52 2.72 10.71 17.50
CA VAL A 52 2.47 12.15 17.60
C VAL A 52 2.25 12.72 16.20
N PRO A 53 1.24 13.58 15.97
CA PRO A 53 1.17 14.34 14.74
C PRO A 53 2.32 15.36 14.70
N LEU A 54 2.99 15.46 13.55
CA LEU A 54 4.01 16.48 13.34
C LEU A 54 3.32 17.84 13.14
N PRO A 55 3.79 18.92 13.79
CA PRO A 55 3.10 20.22 13.79
C PRO A 55 3.09 20.92 12.43
N GLN A 56 4.08 20.67 11.57
CA GLN A 56 4.22 21.31 10.27
C GLN A 56 4.73 20.33 9.23
N VAL A 57 4.19 20.41 8.02
CA VAL A 57 4.69 19.64 6.87
C VAL A 57 4.72 20.57 5.64
N PRO A 58 5.86 20.71 4.93
CA PRO A 58 7.17 20.13 5.24
C PRO A 58 7.83 20.81 6.45
N GLY A 59 8.76 20.11 7.12
CA GLY A 59 9.51 20.61 8.26
C GLY A 59 10.78 19.80 8.51
N GLU A 60 11.73 20.38 9.23
CA GLU A 60 12.98 19.71 9.63
C GLU A 60 12.83 19.11 11.03
N TYR A 61 13.03 17.80 11.12
CA TYR A 61 12.88 17.02 12.35
C TYR A 61 14.18 16.29 12.67
N SER A 62 14.56 16.28 13.95
CA SER A 62 15.68 15.49 14.46
C SER A 62 15.21 14.58 15.59
N THR A 63 15.81 13.39 15.66
CA THR A 63 15.48 12.37 16.66
C THR A 63 16.73 11.95 17.40
N GLU A 64 16.68 11.99 18.71
CA GLU A 64 17.72 11.48 19.60
C GLU A 64 17.18 10.29 20.39
N VAL A 65 17.94 9.20 20.47
CA VAL A 65 17.57 8.01 21.22
C VAL A 65 18.63 7.75 22.29
N SER A 66 18.19 7.55 23.52
CA SER A 66 19.05 7.24 24.66
C SER A 66 18.47 6.06 25.46
N GLY A 67 19.34 5.32 26.14
CA GLY A 67 18.98 4.10 26.86
C GLY A 67 19.56 2.84 26.20
N GLU A 68 19.11 1.67 26.66
CA GLU A 68 19.72 0.38 26.32
C GLU A 68 18.88 -0.49 25.36
N GLY A 69 17.64 -0.07 25.06
CA GLY A 69 16.72 -0.81 24.20
C GLY A 69 16.78 -0.37 22.74
N CYS A 70 16.27 -1.23 21.85
CA CYS A 70 16.01 -0.89 20.45
C CYS A 70 14.60 -0.31 20.31
N VAL A 71 14.48 0.81 19.59
CA VAL A 71 13.19 1.43 19.27
C VAL A 71 13.03 1.51 17.75
N TYR A 72 11.86 1.13 17.24
CA TYR A 72 11.51 1.28 15.83
C TYR A 72 10.75 2.59 15.62
N LEU A 73 11.38 3.53 14.92
CA LEU A 73 10.77 4.81 14.57
C LEU A 73 10.29 4.75 13.11
N GLN A 74 9.05 5.16 12.88
CA GLN A 74 8.46 5.22 11.54
C GLN A 74 7.70 6.53 11.37
N THR A 75 8.00 7.24 10.27
CA THR A 75 7.29 8.46 9.86
C THR A 75 6.46 8.16 8.62
N SER A 76 5.23 8.65 8.58
CA SER A 76 4.33 8.51 7.43
C SER A 76 3.71 9.86 7.10
N LEU A 77 3.89 10.30 5.85
CA LEU A 77 3.24 11.48 5.30
C LEU A 77 2.24 11.03 4.23
N LYS A 78 1.00 11.55 4.31
CA LYS A 78 -0.05 11.31 3.32
C LYS A 78 -0.54 12.65 2.79
N TYR A 79 -0.45 12.84 1.48
CA TYR A 79 -0.92 14.03 0.79
C TYR A 79 -1.46 13.64 -0.59
N ASN A 80 -2.37 14.44 -1.12
CA ASN A 80 -2.94 14.23 -2.45
C ASN A 80 -2.19 15.13 -3.44
N VAL A 81 -1.72 14.54 -4.52
CA VAL A 81 -1.26 15.26 -5.71
C VAL A 81 -2.15 14.88 -6.87
N GLN A 82 -2.32 15.80 -7.82
CA GLN A 82 -2.84 15.43 -9.13
C GLN A 82 -1.70 14.75 -9.88
N PRO A 83 -1.78 13.45 -10.19
CA PRO A 83 -0.72 12.77 -10.91
C PRO A 83 -0.60 13.37 -12.32
N THR A 84 0.62 13.70 -12.74
CA THR A 84 0.88 14.00 -14.16
C THR A 84 1.02 12.68 -14.90
N GLN A 85 0.55 12.59 -16.16
CA GLN A 85 0.64 11.36 -16.95
C GLN A 85 2.09 10.94 -17.23
N GLU A 86 3.05 11.88 -17.20
CA GLU A 86 4.46 11.62 -17.53
C GLU A 86 5.19 10.81 -16.44
N ASP A 87 4.73 10.87 -15.19
CA ASP A 87 5.40 10.22 -14.06
C ASP A 87 5.05 8.72 -13.91
N ALA A 88 4.03 8.24 -14.63
CA ALA A 88 3.52 6.87 -14.49
C ALA A 88 4.13 5.92 -15.54
N PRO A 89 4.71 4.77 -15.15
CA PRO A 89 5.25 3.79 -16.10
C PRO A 89 4.18 2.99 -16.85
N PHE A 90 2.90 3.38 -16.72
CA PHE A 90 1.77 2.77 -17.39
C PHE A 90 0.79 3.84 -17.87
N ALA A 91 0.37 3.74 -19.12
CA ALA A 91 -0.80 4.46 -19.62
C ALA A 91 -2.04 3.57 -19.44
N LEU A 92 -3.00 4.08 -18.65
CA LEU A 92 -4.26 3.45 -18.33
C LEU A 92 -5.41 4.28 -18.91
N HIS A 93 -6.20 3.70 -19.80
CA HIS A 93 -7.41 4.30 -20.34
C HIS A 93 -8.62 3.45 -19.98
N VAL A 94 -9.57 4.04 -19.26
CA VAL A 94 -10.78 3.38 -18.78
C VAL A 94 -11.99 4.07 -19.37
N TYR A 95 -12.91 3.27 -19.93
CA TYR A 95 -14.13 3.76 -20.57
C TYR A 95 -15.28 2.80 -20.32
N THR A 96 -16.52 3.25 -20.54
CA THR A 96 -17.72 2.43 -20.38
C THR A 96 -18.41 2.19 -21.71
N ILE A 97 -19.09 1.05 -21.82
CA ILE A 97 -19.95 0.73 -22.97
C ILE A 97 -21.35 0.42 -22.43
N PRO A 98 -22.36 1.26 -22.74
CA PRO A 98 -22.28 2.53 -23.48
C PRO A 98 -21.52 3.63 -22.71
N GLU A 99 -21.00 4.63 -23.43
CA GLU A 99 -20.31 5.79 -22.82
C GLU A 99 -21.28 6.71 -22.06
N THR A 100 -22.54 6.74 -22.48
CA THR A 100 -23.60 7.54 -21.85
C THR A 100 -24.72 6.65 -21.34
N CYS A 101 -25.32 7.04 -20.21
CA CYS A 101 -26.44 6.34 -19.59
C CYS A 101 -27.79 6.69 -20.23
N ALA A 102 -27.85 6.85 -21.56
CA ALA A 102 -29.07 7.25 -22.26
C ALA A 102 -30.14 6.13 -22.29
N ASP A 103 -29.71 4.87 -22.28
CA ASP A 103 -30.62 3.71 -22.17
C ASP A 103 -30.84 3.35 -20.70
N SER A 104 -32.11 3.15 -20.33
CA SER A 104 -32.56 2.59 -19.06
C SER A 104 -31.79 1.33 -18.60
N LYS A 105 -31.30 0.51 -19.54
CA LYS A 105 -30.50 -0.69 -19.23
C LYS A 105 -29.11 -0.35 -18.72
N ALA A 106 -28.51 0.74 -19.22
CA ALA A 106 -27.17 1.19 -18.82
C ALA A 106 -27.10 1.58 -17.32
N HIS A 107 -28.24 1.98 -16.72
CA HIS A 107 -28.32 2.22 -15.28
C HIS A 107 -28.19 0.95 -14.43
N LYS A 108 -28.44 -0.23 -15.00
CA LYS A 108 -28.41 -1.52 -14.28
C LYS A 108 -27.16 -2.33 -14.61
N VAL A 109 -26.78 -2.35 -15.89
CA VAL A 109 -25.66 -3.13 -16.40
C VAL A 109 -24.97 -2.35 -17.51
N PHE A 110 -23.66 -2.21 -17.40
CA PHE A 110 -22.80 -1.66 -18.44
C PHE A 110 -21.45 -2.39 -18.41
N ASN A 111 -20.72 -2.35 -19.52
CA ASN A 111 -19.39 -2.93 -19.59
C ASN A 111 -18.33 -1.87 -19.28
N ILE A 112 -17.23 -2.29 -18.68
CA ILE A 112 -16.06 -1.45 -18.42
C ILE A 112 -14.95 -1.94 -19.35
N GLY A 113 -14.47 -1.07 -20.22
CA GLY A 113 -13.31 -1.28 -21.07
C GLY A 113 -12.06 -0.70 -20.41
N ILE A 114 -10.97 -1.48 -20.40
CA ILE A 114 -9.71 -1.08 -19.78
C ILE A 114 -8.59 -1.37 -20.77
N ASN A 115 -7.91 -0.32 -21.21
CA ASN A 115 -6.70 -0.43 -22.02
C ASN A 115 -5.51 -0.06 -21.14
N VAL A 116 -4.54 -0.97 -21.06
CA VAL A 116 -3.29 -0.78 -20.33
C VAL A 116 -2.14 -0.93 -21.29
N SER A 117 -1.17 -0.03 -21.21
CA SER A 117 0.10 -0.15 -21.92
C SER A 117 1.25 0.25 -20.99
N TYR A 118 2.38 -0.45 -21.11
CA TYR A 118 3.60 -0.11 -20.37
C TYR A 118 4.36 1.00 -21.11
N THR A 119 4.65 2.08 -20.40
CA THR A 119 5.35 3.28 -20.92
C THR A 119 6.64 3.55 -20.17
N GLY A 120 7.09 2.62 -19.33
CA GLY A 120 8.34 2.75 -18.59
C GLY A 120 9.58 2.56 -19.47
N GLU A 121 10.75 2.76 -18.87
CA GLU A 121 12.05 2.76 -19.59
C GLU A 121 12.51 1.38 -20.09
N ARG A 122 11.90 0.29 -19.60
CA ARG A 122 12.28 -1.08 -19.97
C ARG A 122 11.55 -1.52 -21.24
N ASN A 123 12.02 -2.60 -21.85
CA ASN A 123 11.38 -3.14 -23.06
C ASN A 123 10.00 -3.79 -22.80
N SER A 124 9.74 -4.25 -21.57
CA SER A 124 8.45 -4.80 -21.15
C SER A 124 8.29 -4.68 -19.64
N SER A 125 7.05 -4.73 -19.15
CA SER A 125 6.82 -4.93 -17.72
C SER A 125 7.18 -6.36 -17.30
N ASN A 126 7.24 -6.56 -15.98
CA ASN A 126 7.08 -7.87 -15.35
C ASN A 126 5.58 -8.11 -15.07
N MET A 127 5.25 -8.93 -14.07
CA MET A 127 3.87 -9.17 -13.64
C MET A 127 3.16 -7.86 -13.27
N VAL A 128 1.97 -7.66 -13.83
CA VAL A 128 1.11 -6.50 -13.59
C VAL A 128 -0.18 -6.94 -12.93
N ILE A 129 -0.64 -6.17 -11.95
CA ILE A 129 -1.96 -6.37 -11.33
C ILE A 129 -2.82 -5.15 -11.66
N VAL A 130 -3.95 -5.37 -12.31
CA VAL A 130 -4.98 -4.35 -12.54
C VAL A 130 -6.07 -4.51 -11.50
N ASP A 131 -6.18 -3.53 -10.59
CA ASP A 131 -7.23 -3.48 -9.58
C ASP A 131 -8.37 -2.56 -10.02
N VAL A 132 -9.51 -3.16 -10.35
CA VAL A 132 -10.71 -2.45 -10.79
C VAL A 132 -11.70 -2.35 -9.63
N LYS A 133 -11.76 -1.18 -9.01
CA LYS A 133 -12.75 -0.86 -7.98
C LYS A 133 -14.06 -0.40 -8.61
N MET A 134 -15.15 -1.08 -8.28
CA MET A 134 -16.50 -0.69 -8.70
C MET A 134 -16.99 0.55 -7.97
N LEU A 135 -17.88 1.31 -8.62
CA LEU A 135 -18.65 2.37 -7.96
C LEU A 135 -19.55 1.79 -6.86
N SER A 136 -19.79 2.57 -5.82
CA SER A 136 -20.68 2.17 -4.72
C SER A 136 -22.05 1.76 -5.25
N GLY A 137 -22.53 0.58 -4.84
CA GLY A 137 -23.81 0.02 -5.28
C GLY A 137 -23.73 -0.89 -6.51
N PHE A 138 -22.58 -1.00 -7.16
CA PHE A 138 -22.35 -1.92 -8.28
C PHE A 138 -21.50 -3.11 -7.85
N ILE A 139 -21.82 -4.28 -8.41
CA ILE A 139 -21.05 -5.51 -8.24
C ILE A 139 -20.64 -6.04 -9.62
N PRO A 140 -19.43 -6.61 -9.75
CA PRO A 140 -18.98 -7.19 -11.02
C PRO A 140 -19.77 -8.46 -11.34
N LEU A 141 -20.13 -8.64 -12.61
CA LEU A 141 -20.79 -9.86 -13.07
C LEU A 141 -19.78 -11.00 -13.18
N LYS A 142 -19.90 -12.03 -12.33
CA LYS A 142 -18.98 -13.18 -12.31
C LYS A 142 -18.80 -13.86 -13.68
N SER A 143 -19.86 -13.89 -14.50
CA SER A 143 -19.83 -14.49 -15.83
C SER A 143 -19.01 -13.68 -16.85
N SER A 144 -18.89 -12.36 -16.70
CA SER A 144 -18.02 -11.55 -17.57
C SER A 144 -16.55 -11.71 -17.17
N VAL A 145 -16.25 -11.72 -15.87
CA VAL A 145 -14.88 -11.88 -15.36
C VAL A 145 -14.29 -13.25 -15.74
N ARG A 146 -15.06 -14.33 -15.65
CA ARG A 146 -14.62 -15.67 -16.08
C ARG A 146 -14.23 -15.75 -17.56
N LYS A 147 -14.78 -14.90 -18.42
CA LYS A 147 -14.39 -14.86 -19.84
C LYS A 147 -12.99 -14.29 -20.03
N LEU A 148 -12.51 -13.49 -19.08
CA LEU A 148 -11.16 -12.90 -19.11
C LEU A 148 -10.07 -13.92 -18.79
N GLU A 149 -10.37 -14.99 -18.04
CA GLU A 149 -9.42 -16.08 -17.74
C GLU A 149 -8.97 -16.83 -19.00
N GLY A 150 -9.73 -16.76 -20.10
CA GLY A 150 -9.35 -17.33 -21.39
C GLY A 150 -8.48 -16.40 -22.25
N HIS A 151 -8.20 -15.18 -21.79
CA HIS A 151 -7.40 -14.22 -22.53
C HIS A 151 -5.90 -14.52 -22.38
N PRO A 152 -5.11 -14.54 -23.45
CA PRO A 152 -3.72 -15.06 -23.42
C PRO A 152 -2.76 -14.30 -22.50
N ILE A 153 -3.09 -13.06 -22.13
CA ILE A 153 -2.25 -12.20 -21.28
C ILE A 153 -2.66 -12.29 -19.80
N ILE A 154 -3.88 -12.74 -19.50
CA ILE A 154 -4.43 -12.77 -18.14
C ILE A 154 -4.20 -14.17 -17.57
N GLU A 155 -3.29 -14.28 -16.59
CA GLU A 155 -3.00 -15.55 -15.92
C GLU A 155 -4.11 -15.94 -14.94
N ARG A 156 -4.66 -14.95 -14.24
CA ARG A 156 -5.61 -15.17 -13.17
C ARG A 156 -6.53 -13.98 -12.97
N THR A 157 -7.76 -14.27 -12.54
CA THR A 157 -8.67 -13.25 -12.01
C THR A 157 -9.04 -13.55 -10.57
N GLU A 158 -9.16 -12.51 -9.74
CA GLU A 158 -9.76 -12.62 -8.41
C GLU A 158 -10.92 -11.65 -8.30
N LEU A 159 -12.01 -12.14 -7.72
CA LEU A 159 -13.25 -11.40 -7.58
C LEU A 159 -13.55 -11.20 -6.11
N SER A 160 -13.68 -9.94 -5.69
CA SER A 160 -14.30 -9.58 -4.42
C SER A 160 -15.65 -8.89 -4.68
N THR A 161 -16.36 -8.50 -3.62
CA THR A 161 -17.70 -7.88 -3.74
C THR A 161 -17.69 -6.64 -4.62
N ASN A 162 -16.62 -5.84 -4.57
CA ASN A 162 -16.51 -4.56 -5.26
C ASN A 162 -15.17 -4.34 -5.97
N HIS A 163 -14.28 -5.34 -6.00
CA HIS A 163 -13.03 -5.30 -6.77
C HIS A 163 -12.95 -6.49 -7.72
N VAL A 164 -12.34 -6.24 -8.88
CA VAL A 164 -11.85 -7.26 -9.80
C VAL A 164 -10.34 -7.07 -9.91
N LEU A 165 -9.57 -8.08 -9.53
CA LEU A 165 -8.13 -8.10 -9.73
C LEU A 165 -7.81 -8.95 -10.96
N LEU A 166 -7.06 -8.39 -11.90
CA LEU A 166 -6.54 -9.09 -13.07
C LEU A 166 -5.02 -9.21 -12.92
N TYR A 167 -4.51 -10.43 -13.00
CA TYR A 167 -3.08 -10.72 -12.95
C TYR A 167 -2.60 -10.97 -14.38
N LEU A 168 -1.70 -10.11 -14.87
CA LEU A 168 -1.13 -10.18 -16.21
C LEU A 168 0.35 -10.56 -16.10
N GLU A 169 0.81 -11.48 -16.97
CA GLU A 169 2.21 -11.92 -16.98
C GLU A 169 3.18 -10.77 -17.34
N LYS A 170 2.80 -9.98 -18.34
CA LYS A 170 3.51 -8.78 -18.83
C LYS A 170 2.60 -7.90 -19.68
N VAL A 171 2.97 -6.63 -19.81
CA VAL A 171 2.37 -5.63 -20.68
C VAL A 171 3.47 -4.92 -21.47
#